data_AF-A0A3M1A720-F1
#
_entry.id   AF-A0A3M1A720-F1
#
_cell.length_a   1.000
_cell.length_b   1.000
_cell.length_c   1.000
_cell.angle_alpha   90.00
_cell.angle_beta   90.00
_cell.angle_gamma   90.00
#
_symmetry.space_group_name_H-M   'P 1'
#
loop_
_entity.id
_entity.type
_entity.pdbx_description
1 polymer ?
#
loop_
_entity_poly.entity_id
_entity_poly.type
_entity_poly.pdbx_seq_one_letter_code
_entity_poly.pdbx_strand_id
1 'polypeptide(L)'
;MIFGLDGVEVGLLIIFLCLFAGILSGFPVAFAIGGSAVISFGIIAGLDSAGLLVHYAIDTGSEAYQELVNSGVNPLVISHFRYPDLPTVAEHVFPGGWEQALDRNISFIVNRMNERVFAGQSIETLLAVLMFVLMGITLERSRIAEDLLTTMARVFGPLPGGLA
;
A
#
# COMPACT_ATOMS: atom_id res chain seq x y z
N MET A 1 -27.41 7.03 9.15
CA MET A 1 -26.59 8.17 8.68
C MET A 1 -26.33 9.11 9.86
N ILE A 2 -25.07 9.33 10.23
CA ILE A 2 -24.71 10.31 11.27
C ILE A 2 -24.52 11.66 10.56
N PHE A 3 -25.27 12.69 10.96
CA PHE A 3 -25.23 14.03 10.34
C PHE A 3 -25.50 14.07 8.82
N GLY A 4 -26.17 13.06 8.26
CA GLY A 4 -26.42 12.95 6.81
C GLY A 4 -25.21 12.49 5.99
N LEU A 5 -24.10 12.16 6.66
CA LEU A 5 -22.91 11.59 6.04
C LEU A 5 -22.95 10.06 6.11
N ASP A 6 -22.36 9.45 5.10
CA ASP A 6 -22.18 8.01 5.01
C ASP A 6 -21.05 7.51 5.92
N GLY A 7 -21.11 6.27 6.40
CA GLY A 7 -20.08 5.70 7.28
C GLY A 7 -18.67 5.78 6.68
N VAL A 8 -18.55 5.63 5.36
CA VAL A 8 -17.27 5.76 4.64
C VAL A 8 -16.76 7.20 4.64
N GLU A 9 -17.64 8.16 4.42
CA GLU A 9 -17.31 9.60 4.40
C GLU A 9 -16.84 10.08 5.78
N VAL A 10 -17.52 9.64 6.84
CA VAL A 10 -17.11 9.94 8.22
C VAL A 10 -15.72 9.33 8.50
N GLY A 11 -15.46 8.10 8.05
CA GLY A 11 -14.14 7.47 8.14
C GLY A 11 -13.04 8.28 7.44
N LEU A 12 -13.29 8.74 6.22
CA LEU A 12 -12.36 9.60 5.47
C LEU A 12 -12.07 10.92 6.20
N LEU A 13 -13.09 11.53 6.79
CA LEU A 13 -12.94 12.77 7.55
C LEU A 13 -12.09 12.55 8.81
N ILE A 14 -12.28 11.42 9.51
CA ILE A 14 -11.44 11.04 10.66
C ILE A 14 -9.97 10.91 10.23
N ILE A 15 -9.70 10.18 9.14
CA ILE A 15 -8.33 10.02 8.61
C ILE A 15 -7.71 11.39 8.29
N PHE A 16 -8.46 12.24 7.59
CA PHE A 16 -8.01 13.58 7.23
C PHE A 16 -7.66 14.42 8.47
N LEU A 17 -8.54 14.44 9.47
CA LEU A 17 -8.31 15.20 10.70
C LEU A 17 -7.11 14.66 11.49
N CYS A 18 -6.97 13.34 11.63
CA CYS A 18 -5.83 12.73 12.30
C CYS A 18 -4.50 13.04 11.60
N LEU A 19 -4.48 12.95 10.26
CA LEU A 19 -3.29 13.27 9.47
C LEU A 19 -2.93 14.75 9.58
N PHE A 20 -3.92 15.64 9.45
CA PHE A 20 -3.72 17.07 9.51
C PHE A 20 -3.25 17.51 10.90
N ALA A 21 -3.84 16.96 11.96
CA ALA A 21 -3.37 17.18 13.33
C ALA A 21 -1.93 16.70 13.53
N GLY A 22 -1.58 15.53 12.98
CA GLY A 22 -0.22 15.00 12.99
C GLY A 22 0.78 15.94 12.32
N ILE A 23 0.44 16.50 11.15
CA ILE A 23 1.32 17.44 10.43
C ILE A 23 1.42 18.78 11.17
N LEU A 24 0.30 19.33 11.66
CA LEU A 24 0.27 20.60 12.38
C LEU A 24 1.01 20.56 13.73
N SER A 25 1.13 19.37 14.33
CA SER A 25 1.85 19.20 15.60
C SER A 25 3.37 19.45 15.51
N GLY A 26 3.92 19.64 14.30
CA GLY A 26 5.35 19.90 14.08
C GLY A 26 6.23 18.65 14.16
N PHE A 27 5.64 17.46 14.30
CA PHE A 27 6.36 16.19 14.23
C PHE A 27 6.87 15.90 12.81
N PRO A 28 8.01 15.17 12.66
CA PRO A 28 8.48 14.77 11.34
C PRO A 28 7.43 13.96 10.58
N VAL A 29 7.22 14.30 9.31
CA VAL A 29 6.14 13.77 8.46
C VAL A 29 6.11 12.24 8.41
N ALA A 30 7.29 11.61 8.40
CA ALA A 30 7.40 10.14 8.39
C ALA A 30 6.69 9.48 9.59
N PHE A 31 6.78 10.09 10.77
CA PHE A 31 6.10 9.58 11.97
C PHE A 31 4.63 10.03 12.03
N ALA A 32 4.32 11.23 11.54
CA ALA A 32 2.96 11.75 11.52
C ALA A 32 2.03 10.88 10.65
N ILE A 33 2.49 10.42 9.48
CA ILE A 33 1.69 9.54 8.60
C ILE A 33 1.41 8.20 9.29
N GLY A 34 2.43 7.56 9.86
CA GLY A 34 2.26 6.27 10.54
C GLY A 34 1.39 6.37 11.79
N GLY A 35 1.63 7.36 12.65
CA GLY A 35 0.87 7.58 13.87
C GLY A 35 -0.58 7.96 13.60
N SER A 36 -0.83 8.86 12.63
CA SER A 36 -2.19 9.22 12.24
C SER A 36 -2.98 8.05 11.69
N ALA A 37 -2.36 7.17 10.90
CA ALA A 37 -3.01 5.96 10.38
C ALA A 37 -3.45 5.01 11.52
N VAL A 38 -2.59 4.77 12.50
CA VAL A 38 -2.92 3.91 13.66
C VAL A 38 -4.05 4.51 14.49
N ILE A 39 -3.99 5.81 14.77
CA ILE A 39 -5.01 6.52 15.56
C ILE A 39 -6.35 6.54 14.82
N SER A 40 -6.35 6.93 13.54
CA SER A 40 -7.58 6.96 12.74
C SER A 40 -8.19 5.57 12.60
N PHE A 41 -7.36 4.54 12.37
CA PHE A 41 -7.84 3.16 12.30
C PHE A 41 -8.49 2.73 13.61
N GLY A 42 -7.86 3.00 14.76
CA GLY A 42 -8.44 2.66 16.06
C GLY A 42 -9.77 3.37 16.33
N ILE A 43 -9.89 4.65 15.97
CA ILE A 43 -11.14 5.41 16.09
C ILE A 43 -12.22 4.80 15.19
N ILE A 44 -11.90 4.54 13.92
CA ILE A 44 -12.85 4.00 12.94
C ILE A 44 -13.28 2.59 13.36
N ALA A 45 -12.36 1.72 13.75
CA ALA A 45 -12.65 0.37 14.24
C ALA A 45 -13.56 0.40 15.47
N GLY A 46 -13.29 1.31 16.42
CA GLY A 46 -14.14 1.53 17.58
C GLY A 46 -15.55 1.95 17.20
N LEU A 47 -15.69 2.96 16.32
CA LEU A 47 -16.99 3.47 15.88
C LEU A 47 -17.78 2.47 15.01
N ASP A 48 -17.11 1.70 14.16
CA ASP A 48 -17.69 0.63 13.36
C ASP A 48 -18.21 -0.51 14.23
N SER A 49 -17.43 -0.95 15.23
CA SER A 49 -17.85 -1.98 16.20
C SER A 49 -19.02 -1.53 17.09
N ALA A 50 -19.15 -0.22 17.33
CA ALA A 50 -20.28 0.37 18.04
C ALA A 50 -21.54 0.54 17.15
N GLY A 51 -21.47 0.18 15.86
CA GLY A 51 -22.56 0.34 14.91
C GLY A 51 -22.84 1.79 14.53
N LEU A 52 -21.89 2.70 14.76
CA LEU A 52 -22.03 4.12 14.44
C LEU A 52 -21.56 4.43 13.01
N LEU A 53 -20.62 3.65 12.47
CA LEU A 53 -20.19 3.74 11.08
C LEU A 53 -20.87 2.65 10.27
N VAL A 54 -21.96 3.04 9.60
CA VAL A 54 -22.73 2.14 8.74
C VAL A 54 -22.85 2.78 7.37
N HIS A 55 -22.57 2.00 6.33
CA HIS A 55 -22.70 2.36 4.94
C HIS A 55 -23.98 1.75 4.35
N TYR A 56 -24.69 2.50 3.49
CA TYR A 56 -25.88 1.97 2.82
C TYR A 56 -25.51 1.49 1.42
N ALA A 57 -25.42 0.17 1.25
CA ALA A 57 -25.12 -0.48 -0.01
C ALA A 57 -26.40 -1.02 -0.67
N ILE A 58 -26.41 -1.16 -2.00
CA ILE A 58 -27.54 -1.78 -2.72
C ILE A 58 -27.71 -3.23 -2.26
N ASP A 59 -28.94 -3.61 -1.94
CA ASP A 59 -29.28 -4.99 -1.59
C ASP A 59 -29.28 -5.88 -2.84
N THR A 60 -28.18 -6.59 -3.04
CA THR A 60 -28.01 -7.55 -4.13
C THR A 60 -28.92 -8.79 -4.00
N GLY A 61 -29.50 -9.02 -2.82
CA GLY A 61 -30.43 -10.13 -2.56
C GLY A 61 -31.89 -9.79 -2.91
N SER A 62 -32.20 -8.52 -3.15
CA SER A 62 -33.56 -8.06 -3.39
C SER A 62 -34.12 -8.52 -4.74
N GLU A 63 -35.44 -8.77 -4.79
CA GLU A 63 -36.14 -9.12 -6.04
C GLU A 63 -35.96 -8.04 -7.11
N ALA A 64 -35.98 -6.76 -6.71
CA ALA A 64 -35.78 -5.61 -7.61
C ALA A 64 -34.37 -5.60 -8.25
N TYR A 65 -33.32 -5.97 -7.49
CA TYR A 65 -31.98 -6.09 -8.05
C TYR A 65 -31.88 -7.28 -9.02
N GLN A 66 -32.46 -8.42 -8.67
CA GLN A 66 -32.46 -9.60 -9.54
C GLN A 66 -33.24 -9.36 -10.83
N GLU A 67 -34.36 -8.65 -10.79
CA GLU A 67 -35.13 -8.27 -11.98
C GLU A 67 -34.31 -7.40 -12.93
N LEU A 68 -33.55 -6.43 -12.39
CA LEU A 68 -32.69 -5.56 -13.17
C LEU A 68 -31.54 -6.35 -13.84
N VAL A 69 -30.92 -7.29 -13.12
CA VAL A 69 -29.89 -8.18 -13.71
C VAL A 69 -30.50 -9.10 -14.77
N ASN A 70 -31.68 -9.68 -14.52
CA ASN A 70 -32.40 -10.54 -15.45
C ASN A 70 -32.85 -9.81 -16.71
N SER A 71 -33.08 -8.50 -16.63
CA SER A 71 -33.36 -7.64 -17.79
C SER A 71 -32.14 -7.41 -18.70
N GLY A 72 -30.97 -7.93 -18.33
CA GLY A 72 -29.73 -7.85 -19.10
C GLY A 72 -28.82 -6.67 -18.74
N VAL A 73 -29.11 -5.95 -17.64
CA VAL A 73 -28.25 -4.88 -17.15
C VAL A 73 -27.00 -5.50 -16.49
N ASN A 74 -25.83 -5.00 -16.86
CA ASN A 74 -24.57 -5.48 -16.28
C ASN A 74 -24.49 -5.11 -14.78
N PRO A 75 -24.23 -6.06 -13.86
CA PRO A 75 -24.12 -5.78 -12.42
C PRO A 75 -23.14 -4.67 -12.06
N LEU A 76 -22.05 -4.52 -12.83
CA LEU A 76 -21.01 -3.50 -12.58
C LEU A 76 -21.48 -2.07 -12.82
N VAL A 77 -22.58 -1.88 -13.56
CA VAL A 77 -23.15 -0.55 -13.80
C VAL A 77 -24.28 -0.21 -12.85
N ILE A 78 -24.71 -1.16 -12.01
CA ILE A 78 -25.77 -0.96 -11.03
C ILE A 78 -25.13 -0.28 -9.81
N SER A 79 -25.50 0.97 -9.56
CA SER A 79 -25.00 1.76 -8.44
C SER A 79 -26.11 2.59 -7.84
N HIS A 80 -25.95 2.97 -6.57
CA HIS A 80 -26.95 3.77 -5.84
C HIS A 80 -27.29 5.08 -6.59
N PHE A 81 -26.32 5.66 -7.30
CA PHE A 81 -26.54 6.87 -8.09
C PHE A 81 -27.31 6.65 -9.38
N ARG A 82 -27.16 5.49 -10.03
CA ARG A 82 -27.82 5.22 -11.32
C ARG A 82 -29.22 4.63 -11.14
N TYR A 83 -29.42 3.90 -10.06
CA TYR A 83 -30.68 3.26 -9.71
C TYR A 83 -31.02 3.57 -8.25
N PRO A 84 -31.45 4.82 -7.96
CA PRO A 84 -31.72 5.27 -6.58
C PRO A 84 -32.93 4.57 -5.95
N ASP A 85 -33.81 3.99 -6.75
CA ASP A 85 -35.03 3.32 -6.29
C ASP A 85 -34.78 1.89 -5.77
N LEU A 86 -33.56 1.36 -5.94
CA LEU A 86 -33.22 0.03 -5.45
C LEU A 86 -33.14 0.02 -3.92
N PRO A 87 -33.63 -1.05 -3.27
CA PRO A 87 -33.53 -1.17 -1.82
C PRO A 87 -32.05 -1.25 -1.39
N THR A 88 -31.73 -0.53 -0.32
CA THR A 88 -30.39 -0.52 0.26
C THR A 88 -30.38 -1.20 1.63
N VAL A 89 -29.32 -1.93 1.93
CA VAL A 89 -29.06 -2.51 3.26
C VAL A 89 -27.96 -1.75 3.96
N ALA A 90 -28.09 -1.66 5.29
CA ALA A 90 -27.12 -1.01 6.14
C ALA A 90 -26.00 -2.01 6.48
N GLU A 91 -24.80 -1.77 6.00
CA GLU A 91 -23.63 -2.64 6.14
C GLU A 91 -22.53 -1.93 6.95
N HIS A 92 -21.76 -2.69 7.72
CA HIS A 92 -20.59 -2.17 8.43
C HIS A 92 -19.51 -1.71 7.45
N VAL A 93 -18.74 -0.68 7.82
CA VAL A 93 -17.60 -0.22 7.02
C VAL A 93 -16.50 -1.27 6.99
N PHE A 94 -16.38 -2.09 8.04
CA PHE A 94 -15.54 -3.29 8.05
C PHE A 94 -16.39 -4.56 8.06
N PRO A 95 -16.71 -5.14 6.88
CA PRO A 95 -17.44 -6.40 6.81
C PRO A 95 -16.67 -7.53 7.51
N GLY A 96 -17.29 -8.14 8.51
CA GLY A 96 -16.66 -9.17 9.35
C GLY A 96 -15.73 -8.64 10.45
N GLY A 97 -15.75 -7.33 10.70
CA GLY A 97 -15.03 -6.68 11.78
C GLY A 97 -13.62 -6.21 11.42
N TRP A 98 -13.08 -5.31 12.26
CA TRP A 98 -11.76 -4.73 12.07
C TRP A 98 -10.63 -5.76 12.18
N GLU A 99 -10.81 -6.84 12.96
CA GLU A 99 -9.84 -7.93 13.13
C GLU A 99 -9.62 -8.64 11.80
N GLN A 100 -10.72 -9.03 11.14
CA GLN A 100 -10.64 -9.69 9.83
C GLN A 100 -10.05 -8.76 8.76
N ALA A 101 -10.39 -7.47 8.81
CA ALA A 101 -9.82 -6.47 7.91
C ALA A 101 -8.29 -6.36 8.13
N LEU A 102 -7.83 -6.34 9.38
CA LEU A 102 -6.41 -6.26 9.73
C LEU A 102 -5.67 -7.54 9.31
N ASP A 103 -6.22 -8.71 9.61
CA ASP A 103 -5.62 -10.01 9.26
C ASP A 103 -5.43 -10.17 7.75
N ARG A 104 -6.42 -9.79 6.93
CA ARG A 104 -6.31 -9.83 5.46
C ARG A 104 -5.15 -8.96 4.96
N ASN A 105 -5.02 -7.75 5.50
CA ASN A 105 -3.98 -6.81 5.09
C ASN A 105 -2.58 -7.26 5.56
N ILE A 106 -2.45 -7.68 6.82
CA ILE A 106 -1.17 -8.18 7.36
C ILE A 106 -0.76 -9.46 6.63
N SER A 107 -1.68 -10.39 6.42
CA SER A 107 -1.41 -11.62 5.66
C SER A 107 -0.92 -11.33 4.25
N PHE A 108 -1.52 -10.37 3.55
CA PHE A 108 -1.04 -9.95 2.24
C PHE A 108 0.40 -9.41 2.28
N ILE A 109 0.71 -8.55 3.26
CA ILE A 109 2.06 -8.01 3.44
C ILE A 109 3.06 -9.13 3.72
N VAL A 110 2.73 -10.02 4.66
CA VAL A 110 3.60 -11.13 5.06
C VAL A 110 3.83 -12.08 3.88
N ASN A 111 2.78 -12.43 3.13
CA ASN A 111 2.91 -13.29 1.95
C ASN A 111 3.78 -12.61 0.87
N ARG A 112 3.57 -11.31 0.61
CA ARG A 112 4.42 -10.53 -0.31
C ARG A 112 5.88 -10.47 0.13
N MET A 113 6.14 -10.33 1.43
CA MET A 113 7.50 -10.37 1.97
C MET A 113 8.11 -11.75 1.82
N ASN A 114 7.33 -12.81 2.07
CA ASN A 114 7.77 -14.17 1.85
C ASN A 114 8.20 -14.37 0.39
N GLU A 115 7.38 -13.95 -0.58
CA GLU A 115 7.71 -14.07 -2.01
C GLU A 115 8.91 -13.22 -2.46
N ARG A 116 9.11 -12.02 -1.88
CA ARG A 116 10.08 -11.03 -2.39
C ARG A 116 11.36 -10.90 -1.57
N VAL A 117 11.38 -11.38 -0.35
CA VAL A 117 12.53 -11.23 0.56
C VAL A 117 13.03 -12.60 0.99
N PHE A 118 12.12 -13.49 1.36
CA PHE A 118 12.47 -14.79 1.95
C PHE A 118 12.44 -15.97 0.97
N ALA A 119 11.80 -15.82 -0.20
CA ALA A 119 11.78 -16.84 -1.22
C ALA A 119 13.13 -16.91 -1.94
N GLY A 120 13.53 -18.13 -2.31
CA GLY A 120 14.88 -18.45 -2.81
C GLY A 120 15.39 -17.57 -3.95
N GLN A 121 14.52 -17.15 -4.87
CA GLN A 121 14.90 -16.29 -6.01
C GLN A 121 15.43 -14.90 -5.58
N SER A 122 14.91 -14.35 -4.48
CA SER A 122 15.37 -13.05 -3.97
C SER A 122 16.67 -13.16 -3.16
N ILE A 123 17.02 -14.35 -2.68
CA ILE A 123 18.28 -14.59 -1.98
C ILE A 123 19.47 -14.45 -2.96
N GLU A 124 19.32 -14.93 -4.20
CA GLU A 124 20.36 -14.80 -5.23
C GLU A 124 20.66 -13.32 -5.55
N THR A 125 19.63 -12.48 -5.66
CA THR A 125 19.79 -11.05 -5.95
C THR A 125 20.39 -10.31 -4.75
N LEU A 126 19.93 -10.59 -3.53
CA LEU A 126 20.47 -10.02 -2.30
C LEU A 126 21.95 -10.41 -2.10
N LEU A 127 22.31 -11.66 -2.37
CA LEU A 127 23.68 -12.15 -2.27
C LEU A 127 24.59 -11.52 -3.34
N ALA A 128 24.10 -11.34 -4.56
CA ALA A 128 24.86 -10.68 -5.64
C ALA A 128 25.30 -9.27 -5.24
N VAL A 129 24.41 -8.49 -4.60
CA VAL A 129 24.75 -7.15 -4.10
C VAL A 129 25.82 -7.22 -3.01
N LEU A 130 25.70 -8.17 -2.07
CA LEU A 130 26.72 -8.35 -1.02
C LEU A 130 28.09 -8.73 -1.59
N MET A 131 28.13 -9.66 -2.56
CA MET A 131 29.37 -10.07 -3.22
C MET A 131 29.98 -8.93 -4.04
N PHE A 132 29.15 -8.13 -4.70
CA PHE A 132 29.59 -6.93 -5.43
C PHE A 132 30.22 -5.90 -4.49
N VAL A 133 29.57 -5.60 -3.37
CA VAL A 133 30.10 -4.68 -2.35
C VAL A 133 31.40 -5.22 -1.76
N LEU A 134 31.47 -6.52 -1.43
CA LEU A 134 32.68 -7.15 -0.90
C LEU A 134 33.84 -7.07 -1.90
N MET A 135 33.59 -7.36 -3.17
CA MET A 135 34.60 -7.23 -4.22
C MET A 135 35.10 -5.79 -4.33
N GLY A 136 34.21 -4.80 -4.30
CA GLY A 136 34.59 -3.38 -4.32
C GLY A 136 35.50 -3.00 -3.16
N ILE A 137 35.11 -3.37 -1.94
CA ILE A 137 35.88 -3.05 -0.72
C ILE A 137 37.23 -3.78 -0.71
N THR A 138 37.29 -5.04 -1.17
CA THR A 138 38.54 -5.81 -1.22
C THR A 138 39.50 -5.26 -2.29
N LEU A 139 39.00 -4.85 -3.46
CA LEU A 139 39.81 -4.19 -4.50
C LEU A 139 40.34 -2.82 -4.05
N GLU A 140 39.53 -2.03 -3.35
CA GLU A 140 39.95 -0.74 -2.80
C GLU A 140 41.05 -0.93 -1.74
N ARG A 141 40.83 -1.83 -0.77
CA ARG A 141 41.78 -2.05 0.33
C ARG A 141 43.08 -2.72 -0.11
N SER A 142 43.04 -3.56 -1.14
CA SER A 142 44.25 -4.19 -1.69
C SER A 142 45.04 -3.28 -2.62
N ARG A 143 44.50 -2.11 -3.00
CA ARG A 143 45.06 -1.17 -4.00
C ARG A 143 45.32 -1.79 -5.38
N ILE A 144 44.87 -3.02 -5.63
CA ILE A 144 45.05 -3.73 -6.90
C ILE A 144 44.39 -2.95 -8.05
N ALA A 145 43.26 -2.29 -7.80
CA ALA A 145 42.60 -1.47 -8.81
C ALA A 145 43.48 -0.30 -9.29
N GLU A 146 44.19 0.37 -8.38
CA GLU A 146 45.09 1.49 -8.71
C GLU A 146 46.33 1.01 -9.47
N ASP A 147 46.92 -0.10 -9.04
CA ASP A 147 48.09 -0.71 -9.69
C ASP A 147 47.76 -1.19 -11.12
N LEU A 148 46.57 -1.78 -11.31
CA LEU A 148 46.10 -2.21 -12.63
C LEU A 148 45.85 -1.01 -13.56
N LEU A 149 45.20 0.04 -13.08
CA LEU A 149 44.95 1.26 -13.86
C LEU A 149 46.28 1.94 -14.25
N THR A 150 47.23 2.03 -13.33
CA THR A 150 48.55 2.62 -13.60
C THR A 150 49.33 1.79 -14.62
N THR A 151 49.25 0.46 -14.52
CA THR A 151 49.89 -0.46 -15.47
C THR A 151 49.25 -0.37 -16.85
N MET A 152 47.91 -0.33 -16.92
CA MET A 152 47.17 -0.12 -18.17
C MET A 152 47.51 1.23 -18.81
N ALA A 153 47.57 2.31 -18.02
CA ALA A 153 47.96 3.63 -18.49
C ALA A 153 49.42 3.65 -19.00
N ARG A 154 50.34 2.88 -18.40
CA ARG A 154 51.71 2.76 -18.89
C ARG A 154 51.81 1.96 -20.19
N VAL A 155 51.01 0.91 -20.32
CA VAL A 155 51.00 0.03 -21.51
C VAL A 155 50.31 0.70 -22.70
N PHE A 156 49.17 1.36 -22.47
CA PHE A 156 48.36 1.99 -23.52
C PHE A 156 48.57 3.50 -23.65
N GLY A 157 49.24 4.16 -22.71
CA GLY A 157 49.50 5.60 -22.73
C GLY A 157 50.25 6.13 -23.97
N PRO A 158 51.16 5.37 -24.60
CA PRO A 158 51.79 5.77 -25.86
C PRO A 158 50.90 5.64 -27.09
N LEU A 159 49.78 4.90 -27.02
CA LEU A 159 48.85 4.80 -28.14
C LEU A 159 47.98 6.07 -28.18
N PRO A 160 48.02 6.87 -29.26
CA PRO A 160 47.17 8.04 -29.38
C PRO A 160 45.70 7.61 -29.34
N GLY A 161 45.00 8.03 -28.29
CA GLY A 161 43.57 7.79 -28.13
C GLY A 161 42.83 8.53 -29.24
N GLY A 162 42.37 7.78 -30.23
CA GLY A 162 41.58 8.30 -31.35
C GLY A 162 40.26 8.88 -30.87
N LEU A 163 40.31 10.13 -30.39
CA LEU A 163 39.20 11.06 -30.44
C LEU A 163 39.29 11.76 -31.79
N ALA A 164 38.50 11.27 -32.74
CA ALA A 164 38.00 12.03 -33.87
C ALA A 164 36.64 12.60 -33.50
#